data_AF-A0A7W0SS50-F1
#
_entry.id   AF-A0A7W0SS50-F1
#
_cell.length_a   1.000
_cell.length_b   1.000
_cell.length_c   1.000
_cell.angle_alpha   90.00
_cell.angle_beta   90.00
_cell.angle_gamma   90.00
#
_symmetry.space_group_name_H-M   'P 1'
#
loop_
_entity.id
_entity.type
_entity.pdbx_description
1 polymer ?
#
loop_
_entity_poly.entity_id
_entity_poly.type
_entity_poly.pdbx_seq_one_letter_code
_entity_poly.pdbx_strand_id
1 'polypeptide(L)'
;MRALTLLVAVCCSVLLVPGGAGTSATECEVGPPKTVSPTGSRLWTVKHNGAFVASPAYVNPDGSIWLKAPWWAAGPPSRPKRGPRGVLHITGKRLDRADLPLRAETRQVWVDGYGGSGVWAVVLTFPAEGCWSVKGRVNRTTHTFRLLVSKAT
;
A
#
# COMPACT_ATOMS: atom_id res chain seq x y z
N MET A 1 20.23 48.74 -49.21
CA MET A 1 20.46 48.05 -47.92
C MET A 1 19.13 47.98 -47.17
N ARG A 2 18.47 46.82 -47.14
CA ARG A 2 17.23 46.59 -46.39
C ARG A 2 17.47 45.39 -45.46
N ALA A 3 17.47 45.65 -44.15
CA ALA A 3 17.63 44.66 -43.11
C ALA A 3 16.32 43.88 -42.93
N LEU A 4 16.39 42.55 -43.00
CA LEU A 4 15.28 41.66 -42.73
C LEU A 4 15.43 41.16 -41.29
N THR A 5 14.65 41.73 -40.37
CA THR A 5 14.65 41.35 -38.96
C THR A 5 13.85 40.06 -38.77
N LEU A 6 14.52 38.99 -38.36
CA LEU A 6 13.90 37.73 -37.93
C LEU A 6 13.23 37.93 -36.56
N LEU A 7 11.94 37.60 -36.45
CA LEU A 7 11.24 37.46 -35.17
C LEU A 7 11.11 35.97 -34.85
N VAL A 8 11.96 35.48 -33.94
CA VAL A 8 11.84 34.13 -33.37
C VAL A 8 10.90 34.21 -32.18
N ALA A 9 9.64 33.80 -32.37
CA ALA A 9 8.69 33.64 -31.28
C ALA A 9 8.98 32.31 -30.56
N VAL A 10 9.71 32.37 -29.44
CA VAL A 10 9.86 31.24 -28.52
C VAL A 10 8.57 31.11 -27.72
N CYS A 11 7.67 30.25 -28.19
CA CYS A 11 6.47 29.89 -27.46
C CYS A 11 6.85 28.96 -26.30
N CYS A 12 7.14 29.53 -25.14
CA CYS A 12 7.33 28.80 -23.90
C CYS A 12 5.95 28.35 -23.41
N SER A 13 5.46 27.21 -23.91
CA SER A 13 4.26 26.58 -23.38
C SER A 13 4.58 25.98 -22.02
N VAL A 14 4.42 26.79 -20.96
CA VAL A 14 4.31 26.28 -19.59
C VAL A 14 3.06 25.40 -19.55
N LEU A 15 3.26 24.09 -19.62
CA LEU A 15 2.22 23.11 -19.33
C LEU A 15 1.92 23.21 -17.84
N LEU A 16 0.93 24.04 -17.51
CA LEU A 16 0.21 24.00 -16.24
C LEU A 16 -0.41 22.61 -16.11
N VAL A 17 0.31 21.68 -15.48
CA VAL A 17 -0.27 20.43 -14.98
C VAL A 17 -1.25 20.84 -13.87
N PRO A 18 -2.56 20.58 -14.01
CA PRO A 18 -3.47 20.83 -12.91
C PRO A 18 -3.08 19.91 -11.75
N GLY A 19 -2.56 20.50 -10.68
CA GLY A 19 -2.49 19.88 -9.37
C GLY A 19 -3.90 19.67 -8.83
N GLY A 20 -4.57 18.62 -9.31
CA GLY A 20 -5.85 18.18 -8.79
C GLY A 20 -5.65 17.08 -7.77
N ALA A 21 -5.62 17.45 -6.50
CA ALA A 21 -5.74 16.57 -5.34
C ALA A 21 -7.16 15.95 -5.29
N GLY A 22 -7.47 15.12 -6.28
CA GLY A 22 -8.83 14.68 -6.57
C GLY A 22 -8.93 13.30 -7.21
N THR A 23 -7.95 12.40 -7.03
CA THR A 23 -8.13 10.98 -7.37
C THR A 23 -8.77 10.26 -6.20
N SER A 24 -9.99 10.71 -5.91
CA SER A 24 -10.78 10.47 -4.70
C SER A 24 -11.41 9.08 -4.73
N ALA A 25 -11.19 8.29 -3.67
CA ALA A 25 -11.94 7.15 -3.12
C ALA A 25 -12.66 6.13 -4.04
N THR A 26 -13.32 6.56 -5.11
CA THR A 26 -14.06 5.77 -6.10
C THR A 26 -13.19 4.70 -6.77
N GLU A 27 -11.96 5.02 -7.16
CA GLU A 27 -11.04 4.05 -7.77
C GLU A 27 -10.48 3.03 -6.78
N CYS A 28 -10.57 3.34 -5.49
CA CYS A 28 -10.23 2.42 -4.42
C CYS A 28 -11.32 1.39 -4.13
N GLU A 29 -12.52 1.53 -4.73
CA GLU A 29 -13.72 0.68 -4.55
C GLU A 29 -13.61 -0.12 -3.26
N VAL A 30 -13.83 0.57 -2.15
CA VAL A 30 -13.74 -0.02 -0.82
C VAL A 30 -14.84 -1.07 -0.71
N GLY A 31 -14.50 -2.32 -1.04
CA GLY A 31 -15.40 -3.44 -0.84
C GLY A 31 -15.77 -3.57 0.64
N PRO A 32 -16.97 -4.08 0.97
CA PRO A 32 -17.40 -4.20 2.34
C PRO A 32 -16.37 -4.98 3.16
N PRO A 33 -16.04 -4.52 4.38
CA PRO A 33 -15.04 -5.18 5.20
C PRO A 33 -15.49 -6.59 5.56
N LYS A 34 -14.63 -7.58 5.34
CA LYS A 34 -14.79 -8.89 5.98
C LYS A 34 -13.64 -9.10 6.95
N THR A 35 -14.00 -9.29 8.21
CA THR A 35 -13.13 -9.69 9.34
C THR A 35 -12.69 -11.17 9.25
N VAL A 36 -13.13 -11.84 8.20
CA VAL A 36 -12.60 -13.10 7.68
C VAL A 36 -12.06 -12.76 6.30
N SER A 37 -10.97 -13.38 5.83
CA SER A 37 -10.55 -13.15 4.45
C SER A 37 -11.77 -13.18 3.51
N PRO A 38 -11.97 -12.17 2.66
CA PRO A 38 -13.05 -12.16 1.68
C PRO A 38 -13.08 -13.41 0.78
N THR A 39 -11.95 -14.13 0.72
CA THR A 39 -11.74 -15.38 -0.04
C THR A 39 -11.77 -16.65 0.82
N GLY A 40 -11.99 -16.57 2.15
CA GLY A 40 -11.73 -17.68 3.07
C GLY A 40 -10.25 -17.98 3.31
N SER A 41 -9.35 -17.12 2.80
CA SER A 41 -7.91 -17.17 3.09
C SER A 41 -7.60 -17.18 4.58
N ARG A 42 -6.62 -18.00 4.92
CA ARG A 42 -6.04 -18.12 6.27
C ARG A 42 -4.95 -17.08 6.52
N LEU A 43 -4.83 -16.03 5.70
CA LEU A 43 -3.90 -14.92 5.87
C LEU A 43 -4.71 -13.63 5.94
N TRP A 44 -4.39 -12.74 6.87
CA TRP A 44 -5.06 -11.45 7.05
C TRP A 44 -4.13 -10.41 7.68
N THR A 45 -4.54 -9.16 7.62
CA THR A 45 -3.88 -8.00 8.27
C THR A 45 -4.93 -7.19 9.04
N VAL A 46 -4.51 -6.10 9.68
CA VAL A 46 -5.41 -5.13 10.29
C VAL A 46 -6.38 -4.57 9.26
N LYS A 47 -7.63 -4.36 9.67
CA LYS A 47 -8.63 -3.73 8.83
C LYS A 47 -8.37 -2.24 8.79
N HIS A 48 -7.93 -1.75 7.64
CA HIS A 48 -7.97 -0.33 7.31
C HIS A 48 -9.37 -0.01 6.76
N ASN A 49 -10.01 1.09 7.18
CA ASN A 49 -11.35 1.49 6.74
C ASN A 49 -11.35 2.02 5.29
N GLY A 50 -10.60 1.39 4.39
CA GLY A 50 -10.38 1.83 3.02
C GLY A 50 -9.41 3.00 2.88
N ALA A 51 -9.14 3.77 3.94
CA ALA A 51 -8.23 4.90 3.92
C ALA A 51 -7.24 4.90 5.11
N PHE A 52 -6.05 5.44 4.86
CA PHE A 52 -5.02 5.79 5.83
C PHE A 52 -4.56 7.22 5.57
N VAL A 53 -4.77 8.10 6.55
CA VAL A 53 -4.29 9.49 6.54
C VAL A 53 -3.06 9.55 7.44
N ALA A 54 -1.89 9.69 6.83
CA ALA A 54 -0.60 9.74 7.48
C ALA A 54 -0.40 11.10 8.17
N SER A 55 -0.27 11.10 9.50
CA SER A 55 0.28 12.28 10.18
C SER A 55 1.75 12.48 9.79
N PRO A 56 2.34 13.67 10.04
CA PRO A 56 3.74 13.94 9.69
C PRO A 56 4.74 12.91 10.24
N ALA A 57 4.45 12.26 11.38
CA ALA A 57 5.30 11.21 11.95
C ALA A 57 5.43 9.95 11.08
N TYR A 58 4.50 9.74 10.13
CA TYR A 58 4.50 8.62 9.20
C TYR A 58 5.08 8.98 7.83
N VAL A 59 5.54 10.22 7.63
CA VAL A 59 6.10 10.71 6.38
C VAL A 59 7.61 10.77 6.51
N ASN A 60 8.31 10.02 5.65
CA ASN A 60 9.76 10.03 5.56
C ASN A 60 10.26 11.35 4.91
N PRO A 61 11.54 11.72 5.10
CA PRO A 61 12.11 12.91 4.47
C PRO A 61 12.04 12.92 2.94
N ASP A 62 12.02 11.75 2.30
CA ASP A 62 11.85 11.59 0.84
C ASP A 62 10.38 11.73 0.37
N GLY A 63 9.47 12.02 1.30
CA GLY A 63 8.04 12.15 1.04
C GLY A 63 7.27 10.83 0.99
N SER A 64 7.94 9.69 1.11
CA SER A 64 7.29 8.37 1.20
C SER A 64 6.57 8.20 2.54
N ILE A 65 5.59 7.33 2.59
CA ILE A 65 4.71 7.15 3.75
C ILE A 65 4.90 5.74 4.29
N TRP A 66 5.23 5.60 5.58
CA TRP A 66 5.34 4.30 6.21
C TRP A 66 4.12 3.97 7.07
N LEU A 67 3.76 2.69 7.11
CA LEU A 67 2.63 2.17 7.87
C LEU A 67 3.00 0.84 8.52
N LYS A 68 2.81 0.73 9.83
CA LYS A 68 2.82 -0.56 10.52
C LYS A 68 1.50 -1.27 10.23
N ALA A 69 1.59 -2.44 9.60
CA ALA A 69 0.43 -3.24 9.21
C ALA A 69 0.72 -4.71 9.50
N PRO A 70 0.64 -5.17 10.77
CA PRO A 70 0.98 -6.55 11.12
C PRO A 70 0.09 -7.57 10.40
N TRP A 71 0.65 -8.74 10.10
CA TRP A 71 -0.05 -9.82 9.40
C TRP A 71 -0.12 -11.07 10.25
N TRP A 72 -1.19 -11.82 10.06
CA TRP A 72 -1.43 -13.09 10.73
C TRP A 72 -1.86 -14.15 9.74
N ALA A 73 -1.53 -15.40 10.07
CA ALA A 73 -2.04 -16.55 9.35
C ALA A 73 -2.48 -17.67 10.28
N ALA A 74 -3.66 -18.24 9.99
CA ALA A 74 -4.23 -19.35 10.74
C ALA A 74 -3.56 -20.66 10.35
N GLY A 75 -3.38 -21.52 11.33
CA GLY A 75 -3.04 -22.94 11.21
C GLY A 75 -4.21 -23.82 10.75
N PRO A 76 -3.99 -25.13 10.57
CA PRO A 76 -5.05 -26.06 10.19
C PRO A 76 -6.18 -26.04 11.25
N PRO A 77 -7.40 -26.51 10.93
CA PRO A 77 -8.52 -26.50 11.89
C PRO A 77 -8.20 -27.16 13.24
N SER A 78 -7.36 -28.20 13.24
CA SER A 78 -6.89 -28.87 14.46
C SER A 78 -5.95 -28.02 15.34
N ARG A 79 -5.30 -26.99 14.77
CA ARG A 79 -4.38 -26.08 15.47
C ARG A 79 -4.44 -24.67 14.83
N PRO A 80 -5.54 -23.93 14.97
CA PRO A 80 -5.79 -22.69 14.22
C PRO A 80 -4.81 -21.57 14.54
N LYS A 81 -4.17 -21.59 15.71
CA LYS A 81 -3.15 -20.60 16.09
C LYS A 81 -1.73 -20.97 15.64
N ARG A 82 -1.51 -22.16 15.06
CA ARG A 82 -0.20 -22.60 14.55
C ARG A 82 -0.11 -22.39 13.04
N GLY A 83 0.06 -21.13 12.65
CA GLY A 83 0.12 -20.71 11.26
C GLY A 83 1.32 -21.26 10.48
N PRO A 84 1.36 -21.04 9.15
CA PRO A 84 2.54 -21.36 8.36
C PRO A 84 3.79 -20.66 8.89
N ARG A 85 4.92 -21.36 8.86
CA ARG A 85 6.26 -20.76 8.96
C ARG A 85 6.74 -20.38 7.56
N GLY A 86 7.64 -19.40 7.51
CA GLY A 86 8.27 -18.95 6.27
C GLY A 86 8.23 -17.44 6.09
N VAL A 87 8.62 -17.03 4.89
CA VAL A 87 8.70 -15.63 4.50
C VAL A 87 7.34 -15.17 4.01
N LEU A 88 6.88 -14.04 4.55
CA LEU A 88 5.73 -13.32 4.04
C LEU A 88 6.21 -12.39 2.92
N HIS A 89 5.79 -12.65 1.69
CA HIS A 89 6.08 -11.77 0.57
C HIS A 89 4.92 -10.79 0.40
N ILE A 90 5.23 -9.50 0.41
CA ILE A 90 4.24 -8.44 0.17
C ILE A 90 4.65 -7.66 -1.06
N THR A 91 3.67 -7.42 -1.92
CA THR A 91 3.79 -6.57 -3.10
C THR A 91 2.67 -5.54 -3.07
N GLY A 92 2.91 -4.36 -3.61
CA GLY A 92 1.88 -3.33 -3.76
C GLY A 92 1.96 -2.68 -5.12
N LYS A 93 0.79 -2.49 -5.73
CA LYS A 93 0.61 -1.81 -7.01
C LYS A 93 -0.30 -0.61 -6.79
N ARG A 94 0.12 0.56 -7.25
CA ARG A 94 -0.73 1.73 -7.34
C ARG A 94 -1.79 1.56 -8.43
N LEU A 95 -3.04 1.92 -8.13
CA LEU A 95 -4.20 1.68 -8.97
C LEU A 95 -4.61 2.93 -9.76
N ASP A 96 -4.50 4.11 -9.13
CA ASP A 96 -4.93 5.41 -9.68
C ASP A 96 -3.90 6.04 -10.63
N ARG A 97 -2.65 5.55 -10.60
CA ARG A 97 -1.56 5.99 -11.48
C ARG A 97 -0.45 4.93 -11.51
N ALA A 98 0.37 4.93 -12.55
CA ALA A 98 1.66 4.23 -12.55
C ALA A 98 2.62 4.87 -11.53
N ASP A 99 3.35 4.04 -10.78
CA ASP A 99 4.28 4.48 -9.73
C ASP A 99 5.30 3.37 -9.43
N LEU A 100 6.32 3.72 -8.63
CA LEU A 100 7.23 2.75 -8.04
C LEU A 100 6.46 1.73 -7.19
N PRO A 101 6.93 0.48 -7.13
CA PRO A 101 6.30 -0.52 -6.29
C PRO A 101 6.41 -0.13 -4.81
N LEU A 102 5.39 -0.51 -4.05
CA LEU A 102 5.45 -0.50 -2.59
C LEU A 102 6.65 -1.32 -2.10
N ARG A 103 7.39 -0.80 -1.13
CA ARG A 103 8.38 -1.58 -0.36
C ARG A 103 7.74 -2.17 0.89
N ALA A 104 8.14 -3.39 1.25
CA ALA A 104 7.67 -4.04 2.46
C ALA A 104 8.82 -4.72 3.19
N GLU A 105 8.93 -4.41 4.48
CA GLU A 105 9.84 -5.09 5.39
C GLU A 105 9.04 -6.02 6.28
N THR A 106 9.38 -7.30 6.29
CA THR A 106 8.63 -8.32 7.03
C THR A 106 9.56 -9.10 7.95
N ARG A 107 9.16 -9.26 9.22
CA ARG A 107 9.86 -10.11 10.18
C ARG A 107 8.87 -11.03 10.87
N GLN A 108 9.10 -12.35 10.79
CA GLN A 108 8.31 -13.29 11.58
C GLN A 108 8.64 -13.08 13.07
N VAL A 109 7.63 -12.99 13.91
CA VAL A 109 7.77 -12.67 15.34
C VAL A 109 7.08 -13.71 16.23
N TRP A 110 7.56 -13.84 17.46
CA TRP A 110 6.87 -14.59 18.50
C TRP A 110 5.74 -13.75 19.08
N VAL A 111 4.55 -14.34 19.16
CA VAL A 111 3.40 -13.79 19.88
C VAL A 111 2.76 -14.92 20.67
N ASP A 112 2.48 -14.66 21.95
CA ASP A 112 1.84 -15.64 22.81
C ASP A 112 0.48 -16.05 22.27
N GLY A 113 0.19 -17.34 22.40
CA GLY A 113 -0.98 -17.97 21.78
C GLY A 113 -0.79 -18.35 20.31
N TYR A 114 0.21 -17.83 19.58
CA TYR A 114 0.50 -18.19 18.17
C TYR A 114 1.65 -19.21 18.01
N GLY A 115 2.27 -19.61 19.12
CA GLY A 115 3.32 -20.64 19.14
C GLY A 115 4.51 -20.33 18.21
N GLY A 116 4.82 -19.03 18.03
CA GLY A 116 5.94 -18.57 17.20
C GLY A 116 5.77 -18.75 15.71
N SER A 117 4.52 -18.81 15.23
CA SER A 117 4.23 -19.05 13.83
C SER A 117 3.04 -18.24 13.37
N GLY A 118 2.96 -17.94 12.06
CA GLY A 118 1.80 -17.24 11.52
C GLY A 118 1.63 -15.80 11.98
N VAL A 119 2.68 -15.12 12.47
CA VAL A 119 2.62 -13.67 12.78
C VAL A 119 3.85 -12.97 12.23
N TRP A 120 3.64 -11.85 11.54
CA TRP A 120 4.71 -11.02 11.01
C TRP A 120 4.52 -9.57 11.44
N ALA A 121 5.59 -8.99 11.99
CA ALA A 121 5.74 -7.54 12.09
C ALA A 121 6.09 -7.03 10.69
N VAL A 122 5.34 -6.02 10.23
CA VAL A 122 5.45 -5.52 8.87
C VAL A 122 5.44 -4.00 8.86
N VAL A 123 6.37 -3.43 8.11
CA VAL A 123 6.36 -2.02 7.70
C VAL A 123 6.13 -1.97 6.21
N LEU A 124 5.09 -1.25 5.80
CA LEU A 124 4.78 -0.94 4.41
C LEU A 124 5.27 0.48 4.13
N THR A 125 6.00 0.69 3.03
CA THR A 125 6.41 2.02 2.59
C THR A 125 5.84 2.31 1.21
N PHE A 126 4.92 3.26 1.17
CA PHE A 126 4.28 3.77 -0.04
C PHE A 126 5.14 4.93 -0.58
N PRO A 127 5.60 4.87 -1.84
CA PRO A 127 6.41 5.96 -2.41
C PRO A 127 5.61 7.26 -2.58
N ALA A 128 4.29 7.19 -2.69
CA ALA A 128 3.41 8.34 -2.82
C ALA A 128 2.00 8.08 -2.26
N GLU A 129 1.26 9.16 -2.06
CA GLU A 129 -0.19 9.15 -1.84
C GLU A 129 -0.92 8.60 -3.06
N GLY A 130 -2.05 7.94 -2.85
CA GLY A 130 -2.85 7.34 -3.92
C GLY A 130 -3.57 6.09 -3.47
N CYS A 131 -4.17 5.39 -4.43
CA CYS A 131 -4.88 4.15 -4.17
C CYS A 131 -3.97 2.95 -4.43
N TRP A 132 -3.82 2.05 -3.45
CA TRP A 132 -2.90 0.93 -3.52
C TRP A 132 -3.63 -0.40 -3.38
N SER A 133 -3.34 -1.36 -4.26
CA SER A 133 -3.64 -2.78 -4.03
C SER A 133 -2.42 -3.45 -3.41
N VAL A 134 -2.57 -3.95 -2.19
CA VAL A 134 -1.53 -4.62 -1.43
C VAL A 134 -1.86 -6.10 -1.35
N LYS A 135 -0.92 -6.95 -1.79
CA LYS A 135 -1.04 -8.39 -1.82
C LYS A 135 0.07 -9.02 -0.98
N GLY A 136 -0.32 -9.74 0.05
CA GLY A 136 0.58 -10.58 0.84
C GLY A 136 0.40 -12.06 0.51
N ARG A 137 1.51 -12.80 0.54
CA ARG A 137 1.56 -14.24 0.29
C ARG A 137 2.51 -14.93 1.25
N VAL A 138 2.06 -16.02 1.83
CA VAL A 138 2.91 -16.98 2.56
C VAL A 138 2.54 -18.38 2.12
N ASN A 139 3.54 -19.17 1.69
CA ASN A 139 3.31 -20.46 1.06
C ASN A 139 2.27 -20.38 -0.07
N ARG A 140 1.15 -21.09 0.04
CA ARG A 140 0.05 -21.06 -0.94
C ARG A 140 -1.07 -20.07 -0.57
N THR A 141 -1.01 -19.48 0.62
CA THR A 141 -2.05 -18.59 1.14
C THR A 141 -1.78 -17.16 0.72
N THR A 142 -2.80 -16.48 0.23
CA THR A 142 -2.71 -15.11 -0.29
C THR A 142 -3.83 -14.26 0.29
N HIS A 143 -3.57 -12.99 0.54
CA HIS A 143 -4.59 -12.02 0.92
C HIS A 143 -4.27 -10.68 0.26
N THR A 144 -5.31 -10.04 -0.26
CA THR A 144 -5.21 -8.76 -0.97
C THR A 144 -6.20 -7.79 -0.36
N PHE A 145 -5.78 -6.55 -0.16
CA PHE A 145 -6.66 -5.45 0.20
C PHE A 145 -6.33 -4.20 -0.63
N ARG A 146 -7.25 -3.24 -0.63
CA ARG A 146 -7.06 -1.92 -1.22
C ARG A 146 -6.98 -0.87 -0.10
N LEU A 147 -6.16 0.15 -0.28
CA LEU A 147 -5.96 1.23 0.68
C LEU A 147 -5.72 2.55 -0.05
N LEU A 148 -6.54 3.55 0.25
CA LEU A 148 -6.26 4.94 -0.09
C LEU A 148 -5.28 5.51 0.93
N VAL A 149 -4.11 5.95 0.47
CA VAL A 149 -3.06 6.54 1.30
C VAL A 149 -2.99 8.04 0.99
N SER A 150 -3.05 8.85 2.03
CA SER A 150 -2.94 10.32 1.95
C SER A 150 -2.13 10.86 3.13
N LYS A 151 -1.65 12.08 3.05
CA LYS A 151 -1.01 12.82 4.14
C LYS A 151 -2.04 13.75 4.77
N ALA A 152 -1.93 13.94 6.08
CA ALA A 152 -2.64 15.04 6.74
C ALA A 152 -2.11 16.36 6.17
N THR A 153 -3.03 17.22 5.74
CA THR A 153 -2.77 18.62 5.38
C THR A 153 -2.43 19.44 6.61
#